data_AF-A0A7W0TKA8-F1
#
_entry.id   AF-A0A7W0TKA8-F1
#
_cell.length_a   1.000
_cell.length_b   1.000
_cell.length_c   1.000
_cell.angle_alpha   90.00
_cell.angle_beta   90.00
_cell.angle_gamma   90.00
#
_symmetry.space_group_name_H-M   'P 1'
#
loop_
_entity.id
_entity.type
_entity.pdbx_description
1 polymer ?
#
loop_
_entity_poly.entity_id
_entity_poly.type
_entity_poly.pdbx_seq_one_letter_code
_entity_poly.pdbx_strand_id
1 'polypeptide(L)' 'GLQAPHLDVSVFARGLLHRLVMRIYFSDEAEANTEDPVLSALPDDDARSTIIAQSDDAGGYTLDIRLQGDGETVFFAV' A
#
# COMPACT_ATOMS: atom_id res chain seq x y z
N GLY A 1 0.99 10.91 14.43
CA GLY A 1 1.25 12.02 13.50
C GLY A 1 0.06 12.16 12.58
N LEU A 2 0.03 13.19 11.73
CA LEU A 2 -0.84 13.12 10.55
C LEU A 2 -0.34 11.93 9.73
N GLN A 3 -1.19 10.93 9.52
CA GLN A 3 -0.93 9.91 8.52
C GLN A 3 -1.28 10.51 7.16
N ALA A 4 -0.53 10.16 6.12
CA ALA A 4 -0.87 10.56 4.75
C ALA A 4 -2.27 10.01 4.38
N PRO A 5 -2.99 10.62 3.43
CA PRO A 5 -4.24 10.06 2.94
C PRO A 5 -4.06 8.59 2.51
N HIS A 6 -4.84 7.70 3.10
CA HIS A 6 -4.76 6.27 2.81
C HIS A 6 -6.11 5.57 2.96
N LEU A 7 -6.21 4.40 2.36
CA LEU A 7 -7.30 3.45 2.58
C LEU A 7 -6.77 2.25 3.36
N ASP A 8 -7.43 1.87 4.45
CA ASP A 8 -7.21 0.58 5.10
C ASP A 8 -7.98 -0.50 4.32
N VAL A 9 -7.27 -1.54 3.88
CA VAL A 9 -7.82 -2.59 3.01
C VAL A 9 -7.61 -3.96 3.65
N SER A 10 -8.62 -4.81 3.52
CA SER A 10 -8.55 -6.23 3.90
C SER A 10 -8.82 -7.11 2.70
N VAL A 11 -7.88 -8.00 2.40
CA VAL A 11 -7.98 -8.95 1.29
C VAL A 11 -8.43 -10.31 1.81
N PHE A 12 -9.50 -10.82 1.21
CA PHE A 12 -10.04 -12.16 1.45
C PHE A 12 -10.10 -12.90 0.12
N ALA A 13 -9.61 -14.14 0.10
CA ALA A 13 -9.66 -14.99 -1.08
C ALA A 13 -9.60 -16.47 -0.70
N ARG A 14 -10.04 -17.35 -1.60
CA ARG A 14 -9.85 -18.79 -1.43
C ARG A 14 -8.34 -19.09 -1.31
N GLY A 15 -7.96 -19.81 -0.27
CA GLY A 15 -6.56 -20.16 0.01
C GLY A 15 -5.90 -19.26 1.07
N LEU A 16 -6.51 -18.12 1.41
CA LEU A 16 -6.08 -17.30 2.55
C LEU A 16 -6.82 -17.75 3.81
N LEU A 17 -6.08 -18.33 4.77
CA LEU A 17 -6.63 -18.76 6.07
C LEU A 17 -6.94 -17.59 7.01
N HIS A 18 -6.17 -16.50 6.87
CA HIS A 18 -6.36 -15.23 7.56
C HIS A 18 -6.47 -14.11 6.53
N ARG A 19 -7.22 -13.06 6.85
CA ARG A 19 -7.26 -11.85 6.01
C ARG A 19 -5.86 -11.24 5.95
N LEU A 20 -5.49 -10.73 4.80
CA LEU A 20 -4.30 -9.90 4.67
C LEU A 20 -4.72 -8.45 4.83
N VAL A 21 -4.04 -7.72 5.71
CA VAL A 21 -4.31 -6.30 5.98
C VAL A 21 -3.25 -5.48 5.29
N MET A 22 -3.66 -4.48 4.52
CA MET A 22 -2.75 -3.56 3.85
C MET A 22 -3.31 -2.15 3.87
N ARG A 23 -2.50 -1.20 3.41
CA ARG A 23 -2.91 0.18 3.17
C ARG A 23 -2.68 0.52 1.71
N ILE A 24 -3.46 1.45 1.20
CA ILE A 24 -3.25 2.06 -0.12
C ILE A 24 -3.01 3.55 0.09
N TYR A 25 -1.87 4.04 -0.36
CA TYR A 25 -1.50 5.45 -0.44
C TYR A 25 -1.61 5.93 -1.88
N PHE A 26 -1.49 7.24 -2.11
CA PHE A 26 -1.74 7.85 -3.42
C PHE A 26 -0.47 8.55 -3.94
N SER A 27 -0.17 8.38 -5.23
CA SER A 27 1.07 8.88 -5.84
C SER A 27 1.18 10.41 -5.89
N ASP A 28 0.06 11.11 -5.86
CA ASP A 28 -0.03 12.58 -5.86
C ASP A 28 0.11 13.20 -4.46
N GLU A 29 0.12 12.40 -3.41
CA GLU A 29 0.32 12.82 -2.01
C GLU A 29 1.79 12.68 -1.58
N ALA A 30 2.75 12.92 -2.49
CA ALA A 30 4.17 12.60 -2.28
C ALA A 30 4.80 13.29 -1.05
N GLU A 31 4.42 14.54 -0.76
CA GLU A 31 4.90 15.28 0.42
C GLU A 31 4.37 14.63 1.70
N ALA A 32 3.06 14.37 1.79
CA ALA A 32 2.46 13.71 2.94
C ALA A 32 2.99 12.27 3.13
N ASN A 33 3.17 11.53 2.04
CA ASN A 33 3.72 10.17 2.05
C ASN A 33 5.14 10.12 2.64
N THR A 34 5.94 11.16 2.42
CA THR A 34 7.32 11.25 2.95
C THR A 34 7.33 11.43 4.47
N GLU A 35 6.31 12.09 5.02
CA GLU A 35 6.18 12.33 6.46
C GLU A 35 5.40 11.22 7.21
N ASP A 36 4.79 10.28 6.48
CA ASP A 36 3.96 9.25 7.09
C ASP A 36 4.80 8.25 7.90
N PRO A 37 4.48 8.03 9.19
CA PRO A 37 5.28 7.16 10.06
C PRO A 37 5.18 5.67 9.70
N VAL A 38 4.09 5.23 9.06
CA VAL A 38 3.94 3.84 8.61
C VAL A 38 4.76 3.59 7.35
N LEU A 39 4.73 4.52 6.37
CA LEU A 39 5.59 4.45 5.18
C LEU A 39 7.08 4.59 5.52
N SER A 40 7.40 5.36 6.56
CA SER A 40 8.78 5.53 7.06
C SER A 40 9.32 4.30 7.79
N ALA A 41 8.43 3.40 8.27
CA ALA A 41 8.81 2.17 8.96
C ALA A 41 9.06 0.99 8.01
N LEU A 42 8.79 1.15 6.71
CA LEU A 42 9.04 0.13 5.69
C LEU A 42 10.55 -0.02 5.43
N PRO A 43 11.01 -1.23 5.05
CA PRO A 43 12.43 -1.52 4.96
C PRO A 43 13.16 -0.75 3.84
N ASP A 44 12.47 -0.49 2.73
CA ASP A 44 13.04 0.15 1.55
C ASP A 44 11.94 0.77 0.65
N ASP A 45 12.39 1.51 -0.36
CA ASP A 45 11.51 2.19 -1.31
C ASP A 45 10.75 1.21 -2.22
N ASP A 46 11.31 0.02 -2.48
CA ASP A 46 10.65 -1.02 -3.28
C ASP A 46 9.41 -1.52 -2.55
N ALA A 47 9.52 -1.87 -1.26
CA ALA A 47 8.39 -2.23 -0.40
C ALA A 47 7.36 -1.11 -0.32
N ARG A 48 7.81 0.15 -0.19
CA ARG A 48 6.94 1.33 -0.19
C ARG A 48 6.13 1.46 -1.47
N SER A 49 6.77 1.25 -2.62
CA SER A 49 6.12 1.36 -3.93
C SER A 49 4.95 0.39 -4.10
N THR A 50 4.99 -0.77 -3.43
CA THR A 50 3.94 -1.81 -3.54
C THR A 50 2.60 -1.42 -2.94
N ILE A 51 2.55 -0.32 -2.18
CA ILE A 51 1.34 0.18 -1.53
C ILE A 51 0.97 1.62 -1.92
N ILE A 52 1.67 2.20 -2.92
CA ILE A 52 1.35 3.51 -3.50
C ILE A 52 0.63 3.31 -4.83
N ALA A 53 -0.68 3.60 -4.84
CA ALA A 53 -1.49 3.56 -6.05
C ALA A 53 -1.09 4.69 -7.00
N GLN A 54 -0.96 4.34 -8.27
CA GLN A 54 -0.58 5.28 -9.32
C GLN A 54 -1.84 5.91 -9.92
N SER A 55 -1.85 7.24 -10.02
CA SER A 55 -2.91 7.96 -10.76
C SER A 55 -2.90 7.53 -12.23
N ASP A 56 -4.07 7.26 -12.78
CA ASP A 56 -4.26 6.97 -14.21
C ASP A 56 -4.75 8.21 -14.99
N ASP A 57 -4.66 8.14 -16.32
CA ASP A 57 -5.08 9.23 -17.23
C ASP A 57 -6.59 9.49 -17.22
N ALA A 58 -7.40 8.59 -16.66
CA ALA A 58 -8.85 8.72 -16.55
C ALA A 58 -9.28 9.35 -15.21
N GLY A 59 -8.34 9.75 -14.35
CA GLY A 59 -8.59 10.33 -13.03
C GLY A 59 -8.89 9.29 -11.95
N GLY A 60 -8.60 8.01 -12.20
CA GLY A 60 -8.61 6.94 -11.22
C GLY A 60 -7.22 6.67 -10.64
N TYR A 61 -7.14 5.64 -9.79
CA TYR A 61 -5.88 5.12 -9.27
C TYR A 61 -5.84 3.61 -9.46
N THR A 62 -4.68 3.10 -9.85
CA THR A 62 -4.43 1.67 -10.01
C THR A 62 -3.35 1.20 -9.03
N LEU A 63 -3.62 0.09 -8.34
CA LEU A 63 -2.66 -0.62 -7.52
C LEU A 63 -2.81 -2.13 -7.74
N ASP A 64 -1.73 -2.77 -8.16
CA ASP A 64 -1.68 -4.23 -8.27
C ASP A 64 -1.31 -4.84 -6.93
N ILE A 65 -2.15 -5.78 -6.45
CA ILE A 65 -1.87 -6.54 -5.23
C ILE A 65 -1.21 -7.86 -5.62
N ARG A 66 0.08 -8.00 -5.29
CA ARG A 66 0.86 -9.22 -5.50
C ARG A 66 0.93 -10.00 -4.21
N LEU A 67 0.24 -11.15 -4.13
CA LEU A 67 0.15 -11.95 -2.91
C LEU A 67 1.45 -12.68 -2.55
N GLN A 68 2.30 -12.97 -3.54
CA GLN A 68 3.58 -13.64 -3.32
C GLN A 68 4.54 -13.39 -4.48
N GLY A 69 5.84 -13.40 -4.17
CA GLY A 69 6.92 -13.48 -5.15
C GLY A 69 7.64 -12.15 -5.35
N ASP A 70 8.13 -11.92 -6.57
CA ASP A 70 8.81 -10.66 -6.90
C ASP A 70 7.81 -9.48 -6.86
N GLY A 71 8.17 -8.43 -6.13
CA GLY A 71 7.30 -7.28 -5.87
C GLY A 71 6.06 -7.60 -5.01
N GLU A 72 6.15 -8.58 -4.10
CA GLU A 72 5.10 -8.91 -3.13
C GLU A 72 4.63 -7.66 -2.37
N THR A 73 3.31 -7.47 -2.29
CA THR A 73 2.70 -6.32 -1.62
C THR A 73 2.91 -6.39 -0.11
N VAL A 74 3.21 -5.24 0.50
CA VAL A 74 3.31 -5.16 1.97
C VAL A 74 1.97 -5.46 2.63
N PHE A 75 1.98 -6.44 3.53
CA PHE A 75 0.87 -6.74 4.43
C PHE A 75 1.28 -6.54 5.90
N PHE A 76 0.39 -5.95 6.69
CA PHE A 76 0.63 -5.63 8.11
C PHE A 76 0.10 -6.75 9.01
N ALA A 77 0.89 -7.08 10.04
CA ALA A 77 0.42 -7.86 11.18
C ALA A 77 -0.36 -6.94 12.14
N VAL A 78 -1.62 -7.27 12.42
CA VAL A 78 -2.51 -6.54 13.33
C VAL A 78 -3.18 -7.47 14.33
#